data_AF-A0A8S2GUV3-F1
#
_entry.id   AF-A0A8S2GUV3-F1
#
_cell.length_a   1.000
_cell.length_b   1.000
_cell.length_c   1.000
_cell.angle_alpha   90.00
_cell.angle_beta   90.00
_cell.angle_gamma   90.00
#
_symmetry.space_group_name_H-M   'P 1'
#
loop_
_entity.id
_entity.type
_entity.pdbx_description
1 polymer ?
#
loop_
_entity_poly.entity_id
_entity_poly.type
_entity_poly.pdbx_seq_one_letter_code
_entity_poly.pdbx_strand_id
1 'polypeptide(L)'
;SQNRCLSFNDVSKRTKLPSDEIELLAMHALSLGLVRGSIDQVDEKLNMHWVKPRVLDLTQVDTLKKRLDSWAMDVKNMSYLVEQKASDILS
;
A
#
# COMPACT_ATOMS: atom_id res chain seq x y z
N SER A 1 7.85 -4.25 -1.13
CA SER A 1 7.70 -3.69 0.22
C SER A 1 7.66 -2.17 0.11
N GLN A 2 6.52 -1.54 0.34
CA GLN A 2 6.29 -0.77 1.57
C GLN A 2 6.94 0.63 1.63
N ASN A 3 6.88 1.46 0.57
CA ASN A 3 7.12 2.91 0.72
C ASN A 3 5.80 3.67 0.76
N ARG A 4 5.06 3.49 1.86
CA ARG A 4 3.98 4.40 2.24
C ARG A 4 4.47 5.41 3.30
N CYS A 5 5.77 5.70 3.28
CA CYS A 5 6.41 6.75 4.04
C CYS A 5 6.42 8.03 3.19
N LEU A 6 5.77 9.08 3.66
CA LEU A 6 5.73 10.39 3.00
C LEU A 6 6.49 11.39 3.87
N SER A 7 7.42 12.14 3.31
CA SER A 7 8.08 13.23 4.04
C SER A 7 7.12 14.42 4.18
N PHE A 8 7.26 15.20 5.27
CA PHE A 8 6.45 16.42 5.45
C PHE A 8 6.66 17.39 4.29
N ASN A 9 7.88 17.48 3.76
CA ASN A 9 8.21 18.29 2.59
C ASN A 9 7.40 17.88 1.34
N ASP A 10 7.28 16.58 1.06
CA ASP A 10 6.50 16.09 -0.08
C ASP A 10 5.01 16.40 0.07
N VAL A 11 4.48 16.29 1.30
CA VAL A 11 3.09 16.60 1.61
C VAL A 11 2.85 18.10 1.54
N SER A 12 3.75 18.92 2.08
CA SER A 12 3.71 20.38 2.01
C SER A 12 3.68 20.87 0.55
N LYS A 13 4.57 20.35 -0.31
CA LYS A 13 4.59 20.70 -1.73
C LYS A 13 3.28 20.36 -2.45
N ARG A 14 2.66 19.23 -2.11
CA ARG A 14 1.40 18.77 -2.73
C ARG A 14 0.17 19.50 -2.22
N THR A 15 0.14 19.80 -0.92
CA THR A 15 -1.00 20.45 -0.25
C THR A 15 -0.90 21.97 -0.28
N LYS A 16 0.29 22.52 -0.58
CA LYS A 16 0.62 23.94 -0.53
C LYS A 16 0.43 24.55 0.87
N LEU A 17 0.58 23.72 1.90
CA LEU A 17 0.52 24.12 3.30
C LEU A 17 1.94 24.22 3.88
N PRO A 18 2.18 25.12 4.84
CA PRO A 18 3.44 25.18 5.56
C PRO A 18 3.69 23.88 6.35
N SER A 19 4.97 23.53 6.56
CA SER A 19 5.38 22.31 7.28
C SER A 19 4.72 22.18 8.66
N ASP A 20 4.52 23.32 9.32
CA ASP A 20 3.95 23.45 10.66
C ASP A 20 2.48 22.95 10.74
N GLU A 21 1.74 23.03 9.63
CA GLU A 21 0.33 22.61 9.56
C GLU A 21 0.16 21.17 9.04
N ILE A 22 1.23 20.53 8.57
CA ILE A 22 1.18 19.17 8.02
C ILE A 22 0.82 18.15 9.09
N GLU A 23 1.31 18.35 10.31
CA GLU A 23 1.00 17.47 11.42
C GLU A 23 -0.49 17.55 11.80
N LEU A 24 -1.04 18.75 11.87
CA LEU A 24 -2.46 18.96 12.15
C LEU A 24 -3.34 18.35 11.05
N LEU A 25 -2.96 18.50 9.79
CA LEU A 25 -3.64 17.88 8.66
C LEU A 25 -3.62 16.34 8.78
N ALA A 26 -2.47 15.76 9.12
CA ALA A 26 -2.33 14.33 9.30
C ALA A 26 -3.21 13.82 10.46
N MET A 27 -3.23 14.54 11.59
CA MET A 27 -4.12 14.23 12.73
C MET A 27 -5.60 14.31 12.35
N HIS A 28 -6.00 15.32 11.57
CA HIS A 28 -7.36 15.43 11.04
C HIS A 28 -7.72 14.26 10.14
N ALA A 29 -6.84 13.86 9.22
CA ALA A 29 -7.07 12.74 8.32
C ALA A 29 -7.17 11.39 9.05
N LEU A 30 -6.37 11.21 10.11
CA LEU A 30 -6.45 10.06 11.02
C LEU A 30 -7.77 10.06 11.80
N SER A 31 -8.18 11.21 12.35
CA SER A 31 -9.42 11.37 13.12
C SER A 31 -10.68 11.11 12.30
N LEU A 32 -10.66 11.52 11.03
CA LEU A 32 -11.74 11.26 10.07
C LEU A 32 -11.74 9.81 9.52
N GLY A 33 -10.76 9.00 9.91
CA GLY A 33 -10.63 7.61 9.45
C GLY A 33 -10.34 7.47 7.96
N LEU A 34 -9.82 8.53 7.32
CA LEU A 34 -9.45 8.52 5.91
C LEU A 34 -8.16 7.72 5.67
N VAL A 35 -7.27 7.74 6.66
CA VAL A 35 -5.98 7.06 6.65
C VAL A 35 -5.74 6.42 8.00
N ARG A 36 -4.92 5.36 8.04
CA ARG A 36 -4.37 4.81 9.29
C ARG A 36 -2.86 4.71 9.16
N GLY A 37 -2.15 5.12 10.19
CA GLY A 37 -0.70 5.21 10.17
C GLY A 37 -0.13 5.77 11.47
N SER A 38 1.16 6.05 11.45
CA SER A 38 1.89 6.73 12.53
C SER A 38 2.58 7.98 11.98
N ILE A 39 2.71 8.99 12.84
CA ILE A 39 3.43 10.23 12.58
C ILE A 39 4.76 10.13 13.30
N ASP A 40 5.86 10.37 12.59
CA ASP A 40 7.19 10.55 13.15
C ASP A 40 7.61 12.00 12.92
N GLN A 41 7.45 12.81 13.96
CA GLN A 41 7.73 14.24 13.89
C GLN A 41 9.24 14.54 13.87
N VAL A 42 10.06 13.71 14.53
CA VAL A 42 11.51 13.94 14.64
C VAL A 42 12.18 13.74 13.27
N ASP A 43 11.74 12.71 12.56
CA ASP A 43 12.19 12.40 11.21
C ASP A 43 11.38 13.11 10.10
N GLU A 44 10.36 13.90 10.48
CA GLU A 44 9.42 14.57 9.57
C GLU A 44 8.78 13.62 8.54
N LYS A 45 8.30 12.46 8.99
CA LYS A 45 7.75 11.39 8.16
C LYS A 45 6.37 10.93 8.61
N LEU A 46 5.52 10.62 7.62
CA LEU A 46 4.21 10.00 7.80
C LEU A 46 4.26 8.56 7.29
N ASN A 47 4.06 7.61 8.18
CA ASN A 47 4.03 6.18 7.85
C ASN A 47 2.58 5.70 7.72
N MET A 48 2.07 5.61 6.49
CA MET A 48 0.69 5.19 6.24
C MET A 48 0.60 3.68 6.00
N HIS A 49 -0.23 2.97 6.75
CA HIS A 49 -0.42 1.53 6.56
C HIS A 49 -1.72 1.22 5.79
N TRP A 50 -2.70 2.12 5.89
CA TRP A 50 -4.01 1.93 5.26
C TRP A 50 -4.60 3.27 4.80
N VAL A 51 -5.39 3.21 3.73
CA VAL A 51 -6.12 4.36 3.18
C VAL A 51 -7.55 3.93 2.85
N LYS A 52 -8.51 4.84 3.02
CA LYS A 52 -9.91 4.57 2.69
C LYS A 52 -10.03 4.22 1.19
N PRO A 53 -10.68 3.08 0.84
CA PRO A 53 -10.95 2.76 -0.54
C PRO A 53 -11.88 3.82 -1.13
N ARG A 54 -11.48 4.41 -2.26
CA ARG A 54 -12.32 5.33 -3.04
C ARG A 54 -13.01 4.55 -4.16
N VAL A 55 -14.12 5.10 -4.68
CA VAL A 55 -14.78 4.57 -5.89
C VAL A 55 -13.74 4.42 -7.00
N LEU A 56 -13.59 3.19 -7.49
CA LEU A 56 -12.61 2.81 -8.50
C LEU A 56 -13.17 3.12 -9.90
N ASP A 57 -12.34 3.68 -10.76
CA ASP A 57 -12.64 3.78 -12.19
C ASP A 57 -12.48 2.39 -12.86
N LEU A 58 -13.18 2.17 -13.98
CA LEU A 58 -13.17 0.89 -14.72
C LEU A 58 -11.74 0.47 -15.13
N THR A 59 -10.86 1.43 -15.40
CA THR A 59 -9.43 1.21 -15.68
C THR A 59 -8.66 0.65 -14.48
N GLN A 60 -9.01 1.08 -13.27
CA GLN A 60 -8.39 0.58 -12.04
C GLN A 60 -8.87 -0.84 -11.73
N VAL A 61 -10.13 -1.17 -12.07
CA VAL A 61 -10.67 -2.53 -11.97
C VAL A 61 -9.92 -3.50 -12.90
N ASP A 62 -9.63 -3.09 -14.14
CA ASP A 62 -8.84 -3.90 -15.07
C ASP A 62 -7.42 -4.17 -14.53
N THR A 63 -6.81 -3.17 -13.89
CA THR A 63 -5.51 -3.34 -13.23
C THR A 63 -5.57 -4.34 -12.08
N LEU A 64 -6.64 -4.33 -11.28
CA LEU A 64 -6.86 -5.30 -10.21
C LEU A 64 -7.04 -6.71 -10.77
N LYS A 65 -7.79 -6.86 -11.87
CA LYS A 65 -7.96 -8.14 -12.56
C LYS A 65 -6.62 -8.71 -13.01
N LYS A 66 -5.79 -7.92 -13.70
CA LYS A 66 -4.46 -8.36 -14.15
C LYS A 66 -3.57 -8.81 -12.99
N ARG A 67 -3.61 -8.11 -11.86
CA ARG A 67 -2.87 -8.51 -10.64
C ARG A 67 -3.37 -9.82 -10.07
N LEU A 68 -4.69 -10.04 -10.08
CA LEU A 68 -5.29 -11.30 -9.63
C LEU A 68 -4.91 -12.47 -10.56
N ASP A 69 -4.96 -12.25 -11.87
CA ASP A 69 -4.60 -13.26 -12.87
C ASP A 69 -3.11 -13.67 -12.73
N SER A 70 -2.22 -12.68 -12.53
CA SER A 70 -0.80 -12.93 -12.25
C SER A 70 -0.62 -13.76 -10.97
N TRP A 71 -1.31 -13.39 -9.89
CA TRP A 71 -1.21 -14.12 -8.63
C TRP A 71 -1.74 -15.56 -8.76
N ALA A 72 -2.83 -15.77 -9.49
CA ALA A 72 -3.36 -17.10 -9.76
C ALA A 72 -2.37 -17.97 -10.56
N MET A 73 -1.67 -17.37 -11.53
CA MET A 73 -0.58 -18.03 -12.25
C MET A 73 0.58 -18.41 -11.32
N ASP A 74 1.01 -17.50 -10.44
CA ASP A 74 2.10 -17.76 -9.49
C ASP A 74 1.75 -18.90 -8.53
N VAL A 75 0.51 -18.94 -8.02
CA VAL A 75 0.02 -20.03 -7.18
C VAL A 75 -0.01 -21.36 -7.93
N LYS A 76 -0.47 -21.36 -9.20
CA LYS A 76 -0.50 -22.56 -10.03
C LYS A 76 0.90 -23.09 -10.32
N ASN A 77 1.85 -22.20 -10.62
CA ASN A 77 3.25 -22.56 -10.83
C ASN A 77 3.86 -23.14 -9.55
N MET A 78 3.54 -22.58 -8.39
CA MET A 78 3.98 -23.11 -7.10
C MET A 78 3.40 -24.51 -6.83
N SER A 79 2.12 -24.74 -7.12
CA SER A 79 1.50 -26.08 -7.00
C SER A 79 2.24 -27.11 -7.85
N TYR A 80 2.53 -26.78 -9.10
CA TYR A 80 3.26 -27.66 -10.01
C TYR A 80 4.67 -27.99 -9.51
N LEU A 81 5.40 -26.99 -8.98
CA LEU A 81 6.73 -27.21 -8.41
C LEU A 81 6.69 -28.10 -7.16
N VAL A 82 5.65 -27.97 -6.33
CA VAL A 82 5.45 -28.82 -5.16
C VAL A 82 5.11 -30.25 -5.57
N GLU A 83 4.22 -30.43 -6.56
CA GLU A 83 3.86 -31.76 -7.08
C GLU A 83 5.05 -32.51 -7.66
N GLN A 84 5.91 -31.85 -8.46
CA GLN A 84 7.11 -32.47 -9.00
C GLN A 84 8.10 -32.89 -7.91
N LYS A 85 8.40 -31.98 -6.97
CA LYS A 85 9.34 -32.29 -5.88
C LYS A 85 8.80 -33.33 -4.90
N ALA A 86 7.49 -33.36 -4.68
CA ALA A 86 6.86 -34.40 -3.87
C ALA A 86 6.92 -35.76 -4.58
N SER A 87 6.78 -35.79 -5.91
CA SER A 87 6.95 -37.02 -6.71
C SER A 87 8.37 -37.59 -6.60
N ASP A 88 9.40 -36.75 -6.61
CA ASP A 88 10.80 -37.17 -6.49
C ASP A 88 11.17 -37.72 -5.09
N ILE A 89 10.42 -37.35 -4.04
CA ILE A 89 10.64 -37.83 -2.65
C ILE A 89 9.84 -39.10 -2.38
N LEU A 90 8.68 -39.26 -3.03
CA LEU A 90 7.79 -40.42 -2.85
C LEU A 90 8.13 -41.59 -3.79
N SER A 91 9.03 -41.41 -4.77
CA SER A 91 9.63 -42.45 -5.60
C SER A 91 10.92 -42.99 -5.00
#